data_AF-A0A2N0RXG7-F1
#
_entry.id   AF-A0A2N0RXG7-F1
#
_cell.length_a   1.000
_cell.length_b   1.000
_cell.length_c   1.000
_cell.angle_alpha   90.00
_cell.angle_beta   90.00
_cell.angle_gamma   90.00
#
_symmetry.space_group_name_H-M   'P 1'
#
loop_
_entity.id
_entity.type
_entity.pdbx_description
1 polymer ?
#
loop_
_entity_poly.entity_id
_entity_poly.type
_entity_poly.pdbx_seq_one_letter_code
_entity_poly.pdbx_strand_id
1 'polypeptide(L)'
;MSRCPDAVACEEVMADVVKEVNDISTFKTNYIATLNSSATYGATCKHGDLECNGNIQELCFQEVNSNQLTFFNYLMCIHRSFDRIGSHEWAKQCSEEVGQDYDPIDKCVNSDTGLNLFIKSVQKSKANQANVSCTIFIDGHKRCIRDGGDWYDCPDGNSDKDFVKSIKNAYKK
;
A
#
# COMPACT_ATOMS: atom_id res chain seq x y z
N MET A 1 -5.99 0.72 1.88
CA MET A 1 -7.12 0.56 0.91
C MET A 1 -6.75 1.40 -0.29
N SER A 2 -6.52 0.81 -1.46
CA SER A 2 -6.00 1.53 -2.64
C SER A 2 -6.90 2.70 -3.08
N ARG A 3 -8.21 2.61 -2.83
CA ARG A 3 -9.18 3.67 -3.17
C ARG A 3 -9.68 4.44 -1.96
N CYS A 4 -8.82 4.65 -0.97
CA CYS A 4 -9.11 5.49 0.19
C CYS A 4 -8.28 6.79 0.13
N PRO A 5 -8.91 7.99 0.20
CA PRO A 5 -8.18 9.25 0.11
C PRO A 5 -7.12 9.43 1.21
N ASP A 6 -7.40 8.95 2.42
CA ASP A 6 -6.46 9.00 3.54
C ASP A 6 -5.26 8.05 3.33
N ALA A 7 -5.44 6.94 2.60
CA ALA A 7 -4.34 6.06 2.19
C ALA A 7 -3.41 6.77 1.20
N VAL A 8 -3.98 7.37 0.16
CA VAL A 8 -3.24 8.13 -0.87
C VAL A 8 -2.40 9.23 -0.22
N ALA A 9 -3.00 10.05 0.63
CA ALA A 9 -2.30 11.14 1.32
C ALA A 9 -1.18 10.63 2.24
N CYS A 10 -1.38 9.46 2.85
CA CYS A 10 -0.38 8.83 3.71
C CYS A 10 0.78 8.25 2.90
N GLU A 11 0.50 7.63 1.76
CA GLU A 11 1.49 7.08 0.85
C GLU A 11 2.33 8.16 0.17
N GLU A 12 1.77 9.36 -0.07
CA GLU A 12 2.54 10.54 -0.48
C GLU A 12 3.60 10.92 0.55
N VAL A 13 3.25 10.98 1.83
CA VAL A 13 4.24 11.22 2.91
C VAL A 13 5.27 10.09 2.95
N MET A 14 4.84 8.83 2.85
CA MET A 14 5.76 7.69 2.87
C MET A 14 6.70 7.67 1.65
N ALA A 15 6.28 8.21 0.50
CA ALA A 15 7.12 8.35 -0.70
C ALA A 15 8.30 9.31 -0.47
N ASP A 16 8.16 10.31 0.40
CA ASP A 16 9.28 11.14 0.83
C ASP A 16 10.13 10.45 1.90
N VAL A 17 9.50 9.75 2.85
CA VAL A 17 10.21 9.00 3.90
C VAL A 17 11.12 7.92 3.30
N VAL A 18 10.62 7.13 2.33
CA VAL A 18 11.41 6.03 1.74
C VAL A 18 12.69 6.53 1.09
N LYS A 19 12.71 7.73 0.49
CA LYS A 19 13.92 8.31 -0.12
C LYS A 19 15.07 8.46 0.89
N GLU A 20 14.73 8.72 2.16
CA GLU A 20 15.68 9.03 3.23
C GLU A 20 16.14 7.81 4.03
N VAL A 21 15.43 6.68 3.92
CA VAL A 21 15.66 5.48 4.76
C VAL A 21 15.64 4.16 3.98
N ASN A 22 15.65 4.19 2.64
CA ASN A 22 15.56 3.00 1.79
C ASN A 22 16.65 1.95 2.10
N ASP A 23 17.83 2.39 2.52
CA ASP A 23 18.98 1.54 2.84
C ASP A 23 18.88 0.81 4.20
N ILE A 24 18.04 1.32 5.11
CA ILE A 24 17.91 0.81 6.48
C ILE A 24 16.51 0.26 6.81
N SER A 25 15.62 0.17 5.84
CA SER A 25 14.23 -0.21 6.08
C SER A 25 13.58 -0.99 4.95
N THR A 26 12.50 -1.70 5.28
CA THR A 26 11.63 -2.37 4.32
C THR A 26 10.19 -1.91 4.53
N PHE A 27 9.62 -1.29 3.50
CA PHE A 27 8.24 -0.85 3.42
C PHE A 27 7.39 -1.94 2.77
N LYS A 28 6.24 -2.21 3.38
CA LYS A 28 5.23 -3.14 2.85
C LYS A 28 3.86 -2.51 3.02
N THR A 29 3.04 -2.53 1.99
CA THR A 29 1.64 -2.15 2.10
C THR A 29 0.79 -3.36 2.49
N ASN A 30 -0.26 -3.12 3.28
CA ASN A 30 -1.31 -4.11 3.52
C ASN A 30 -2.67 -3.45 3.41
N TYR A 31 -3.65 -4.21 2.91
CA TYR A 31 -4.96 -3.68 2.55
C TYR A 31 -6.03 -4.19 3.49
N ILE A 32 -7.03 -3.33 3.73
CA ILE A 32 -8.18 -3.62 4.57
C ILE A 32 -9.32 -4.03 3.65
N ALA A 33 -9.91 -5.19 3.93
CA ALA A 33 -11.13 -5.69 3.31
C ALA A 33 -11.79 -6.68 4.27
N THR A 34 -13.03 -7.07 3.98
CA THR A 34 -13.76 -8.09 4.75
C THR A 34 -13.69 -9.42 4.02
N LEU A 35 -13.12 -10.45 4.64
CA LEU A 35 -13.09 -11.80 4.05
C LEU A 35 -14.51 -12.28 3.73
N ASN A 36 -14.72 -12.74 2.50
CA ASN A 36 -16.01 -13.16 1.97
C ASN A 36 -15.78 -14.19 0.85
N SER A 37 -15.95 -15.47 1.15
CA SER A 37 -15.69 -16.56 0.20
C SER A 37 -16.64 -16.58 -1.00
N SER A 38 -17.74 -15.83 -0.96
CA SER A 38 -18.67 -15.69 -2.09
C SER A 38 -18.39 -14.47 -2.97
N ALA A 39 -17.44 -13.60 -2.59
CA ALA A 39 -17.04 -12.44 -3.38
C ALA A 39 -16.00 -12.81 -4.46
N THR A 40 -15.96 -12.03 -5.54
CA THR A 40 -15.05 -12.19 -6.70
C THR A 40 -13.60 -12.46 -6.30
N TYR A 41 -13.11 -11.75 -5.28
CA TYR A 41 -11.71 -11.82 -4.83
C TYR A 41 -11.55 -12.50 -3.46
N GLY A 42 -12.53 -13.30 -3.03
CA GLY A 42 -12.52 -13.92 -1.69
C GLY A 42 -12.62 -12.92 -0.52
N ALA A 43 -12.82 -11.64 -0.82
CA ALA A 43 -13.04 -10.56 0.12
C ALA A 43 -13.86 -9.43 -0.54
N THR A 44 -14.55 -8.66 0.30
CA THR A 44 -15.31 -7.47 -0.08
C THR A 44 -14.56 -6.22 0.35
N CYS A 45 -14.24 -5.37 -0.64
CA CYS A 45 -13.59 -4.08 -0.45
C CYS A 45 -14.62 -2.97 -0.21
N LYS A 46 -14.22 -1.91 0.52
CA LYS A 46 -15.13 -0.82 0.91
C LYS A 46 -15.60 -0.02 -0.31
N HIS A 47 -14.71 0.18 -1.27
CA HIS A 47 -14.97 0.97 -2.48
C HIS A 47 -15.22 0.09 -3.72
N GLY A 48 -15.73 -1.13 -3.51
CA GLY A 48 -16.11 -2.06 -4.58
C GLY A 48 -14.96 -2.84 -5.20
N ASP A 49 -15.29 -3.60 -6.25
CA ASP A 49 -14.37 -4.59 -6.85
C ASP A 49 -13.12 -3.95 -7.49
N LEU A 50 -13.21 -2.72 -7.99
CA LEU A 50 -12.03 -2.00 -8.49
C LEU A 50 -11.02 -1.70 -7.38
N GLU A 51 -11.45 -1.46 -6.14
CA GLU A 51 -10.50 -1.34 -5.02
C GLU A 51 -9.81 -2.68 -4.73
N CYS A 52 -10.55 -3.79 -4.75
CA CYS A 52 -9.96 -5.11 -4.55
C CYS A 52 -8.92 -5.41 -5.64
N ASN A 53 -9.24 -5.12 -6.89
CA ASN A 53 -8.30 -5.28 -7.99
C ASN A 53 -7.08 -4.35 -7.84
N GLY A 54 -7.28 -3.09 -7.45
CA GLY A 54 -6.19 -2.14 -7.18
C GLY A 54 -5.26 -2.60 -6.06
N ASN A 55 -5.83 -3.14 -4.97
CA ASN A 55 -5.05 -3.75 -3.89
C ASN A 55 -4.19 -4.91 -4.41
N ILE A 56 -4.75 -5.78 -5.27
CA ILE A 56 -4.02 -6.90 -5.88
C ILE A 56 -2.92 -6.38 -6.81
N GLN A 57 -3.20 -5.38 -7.65
CA GLN A 57 -2.22 -4.76 -8.55
C GLN A 57 -1.02 -4.20 -7.79
N GLU A 58 -1.25 -3.43 -6.72
CA GLU A 58 -0.17 -2.86 -5.91
C GLU A 58 0.64 -3.95 -5.18
N LEU A 59 -0.01 -4.99 -4.65
CA LEU A 59 0.67 -6.14 -4.04
C LEU A 59 1.51 -6.91 -5.06
N CYS A 60 0.96 -7.17 -6.25
CA CYS A 60 1.66 -7.87 -7.32
C CYS A 60 2.83 -7.05 -7.88
N PHE A 61 2.68 -5.72 -7.98
CA PHE A 61 3.78 -4.85 -8.33
C PHE A 61 4.93 -5.02 -7.33
N GLN A 62 4.64 -4.99 -6.02
CA GLN A 62 5.64 -5.13 -4.97
C GLN A 62 6.23 -6.56 -4.86
N GLU A 63 5.47 -7.59 -5.23
CA GLU A 63 5.95 -8.97 -5.29
C GLU A 63 6.94 -9.18 -6.45
N VAL A 64 6.61 -8.65 -7.63
CA VAL A 64 7.45 -8.75 -8.83
C VAL A 64 8.67 -7.84 -8.73
N ASN A 65 8.53 -6.66 -8.09
CA ASN A 65 9.56 -5.63 -8.02
C ASN A 65 10.01 -5.38 -6.58
N SER A 66 11.25 -5.74 -6.26
CA SER A 66 11.84 -5.52 -4.93
C SER A 66 12.31 -4.09 -4.68
N ASN A 67 12.37 -3.24 -5.71
CA ASN A 67 12.80 -1.85 -5.57
C ASN A 67 11.68 -0.98 -4.96
N GLN A 68 11.89 -0.55 -3.72
CA GLN A 68 10.91 0.21 -2.94
C GLN A 68 10.67 1.61 -3.52
N LEU A 69 11.72 2.27 -4.02
CA LEU A 69 11.60 3.59 -4.65
C LEU A 69 10.75 3.49 -5.92
N THR A 70 10.97 2.45 -6.72
CA THR A 70 10.14 2.17 -7.90
C THR A 70 8.69 1.88 -7.53
N PHE A 71 8.45 1.10 -6.46
CA PHE A 71 7.11 0.84 -5.96
C PHE A 71 6.39 2.12 -5.51
N PHE A 72 7.04 2.99 -4.73
CA PHE A 72 6.43 4.26 -4.34
C PHE A 72 6.22 5.20 -5.53
N ASN A 73 7.12 5.23 -6.52
CA ASN A 73 6.88 5.98 -7.76
C ASN A 73 5.66 5.43 -8.53
N TYR A 74 5.45 4.11 -8.52
CA TYR A 74 4.26 3.49 -9.12
C TYR A 74 2.99 3.95 -8.40
N LEU A 75 2.97 3.91 -7.06
CA LEU A 75 1.85 4.45 -6.26
C LEU A 75 1.57 5.92 -6.61
N MET A 76 2.61 6.75 -6.66
CA MET A 76 2.48 8.17 -7.01
C MET A 76 1.90 8.39 -8.41
N CYS A 77 2.17 7.50 -9.37
CA CYS A 77 1.52 7.53 -10.67
C CYS A 77 0.04 7.13 -10.56
N ILE A 78 -0.26 6.01 -9.90
CA ILE A 78 -1.61 5.47 -9.76
C ILE A 78 -2.56 6.50 -9.13
N HIS A 79 -2.09 7.24 -8.12
CA HIS A 79 -2.87 8.24 -7.40
C HIS A 79 -3.29 9.45 -8.24
N ARG A 80 -2.62 9.74 -9.37
CA ARG A 80 -2.97 10.87 -10.25
C ARG A 80 -4.36 10.71 -10.88
N SER A 81 -4.88 9.48 -10.96
CA SER A 81 -6.24 9.21 -11.41
C SER A 81 -6.91 8.24 -10.45
N PHE A 82 -7.35 8.78 -9.31
CA PHE A 82 -7.99 8.04 -8.22
C PHE A 82 -9.21 7.21 -8.68
N ASP A 83 -9.95 7.70 -9.67
CA ASP A 83 -11.09 7.03 -10.28
C ASP A 83 -10.71 5.78 -11.09
N ARG A 84 -9.46 5.70 -11.57
CA ARG A 84 -8.94 4.61 -12.43
C ARG A 84 -8.13 3.56 -11.67
N ILE A 85 -7.93 3.70 -10.37
CA ILE A 85 -7.25 2.70 -9.52
C ILE A 85 -7.94 1.33 -9.66
N GLY A 86 -7.18 0.28 -9.96
CA GLY A 86 -7.75 -1.05 -10.23
C GLY A 86 -8.12 -1.32 -11.69
N SER A 87 -8.01 -0.32 -12.58
CA SER A 87 -8.14 -0.56 -14.02
C SER A 87 -6.85 -1.14 -14.60
N HIS A 88 -6.98 -2.03 -15.58
CA HIS A 88 -5.84 -2.68 -16.21
C HIS A 88 -4.98 -1.67 -16.98
N GLU A 89 -5.60 -0.81 -17.79
CA GLU A 89 -4.89 0.17 -18.63
C GLU A 89 -4.11 1.18 -17.80
N TRP A 90 -4.66 1.61 -16.67
CA TRP A 90 -4.00 2.57 -15.80
C TRP A 90 -2.82 1.95 -15.04
N ALA A 91 -3.00 0.74 -14.51
CA ALA A 91 -1.93 -0.01 -13.87
C ALA A 91 -0.77 -0.27 -14.83
N LYS A 92 -1.09 -0.68 -16.07
CA LYS A 92 -0.10 -0.85 -17.13
C LYS A 92 0.66 0.45 -17.42
N GLN A 93 -0.05 1.53 -17.69
CA GLN A 93 0.56 2.82 -17.99
C GLN A 93 1.50 3.29 -16.88
N CYS A 94 1.08 3.16 -15.61
CA CYS A 94 1.92 3.55 -14.47
C CYS A 94 3.11 2.63 -14.25
N SER A 95 2.98 1.34 -14.52
CA SER A 95 4.11 0.40 -14.49
C SER A 95 5.18 0.79 -15.53
N GLU A 96 4.74 1.08 -16.76
CA GLU A 96 5.62 1.48 -17.84
C GLU A 96 6.28 2.85 -17.56
N GLU A 97 5.56 3.80 -16.96
CA GLU A 97 6.11 5.11 -16.56
C GLU A 97 7.29 4.98 -15.59
N VAL A 98 7.24 3.99 -14.68
CA VAL A 98 8.35 3.70 -13.75
C VAL A 98 9.35 2.68 -14.28
N GLY A 99 9.31 2.42 -15.59
CA GLY A 99 10.25 1.56 -16.30
C GLY A 99 10.12 0.07 -15.97
N GLN A 100 8.95 -0.38 -15.52
CA GLN A 100 8.67 -1.79 -15.26
C GLN A 100 7.75 -2.38 -16.35
N ASP A 101 8.13 -3.55 -16.86
CA ASP A 101 7.27 -4.37 -17.72
C ASP A 101 6.02 -4.80 -16.92
N TYR A 102 4.84 -4.51 -17.46
CA TYR A 102 3.58 -4.83 -16.79
C TYR A 102 3.20 -6.31 -16.96
N ASP A 103 3.70 -7.01 -17.98
CA ASP A 103 3.27 -8.38 -18.25
C ASP A 103 3.48 -9.36 -17.07
N PRO A 104 4.62 -9.33 -16.34
CA PRO A 104 4.78 -10.16 -15.13
C PRO A 104 3.83 -9.76 -13.99
N ILE A 105 3.51 -8.47 -13.88
CA ILE A 105 2.59 -7.94 -12.86
C ILE A 105 1.17 -8.37 -13.18
N ASP A 106 0.74 -8.24 -14.44
CA ASP A 106 -0.58 -8.65 -14.91
C ASP A 106 -0.79 -10.16 -14.74
N LYS A 107 0.24 -10.97 -15.04
CA LYS A 107 0.22 -12.42 -14.75
C LYS A 107 0.03 -12.70 -13.27
N CYS A 108 0.68 -11.95 -12.38
CA CYS A 108 0.47 -12.07 -10.94
C CYS A 108 -0.98 -11.72 -10.58
N VAL A 109 -1.49 -10.58 -11.07
CA VAL A 109 -2.84 -10.09 -10.78
C VAL A 109 -3.92 -11.10 -11.15
N ASN A 110 -3.76 -11.76 -12.30
CA ASN A 110 -4.69 -12.74 -12.84
C ASN A 110 -4.38 -14.19 -12.41
N SER A 111 -3.65 -14.40 -11.32
CA SER A 111 -3.27 -15.72 -10.82
C SER A 111 -3.66 -15.95 -9.36
N ASP A 112 -3.62 -17.22 -8.94
CA ASP A 112 -3.76 -17.59 -7.53
C ASP A 112 -2.70 -16.90 -6.65
N THR A 113 -1.54 -16.54 -7.19
CA THR A 113 -0.52 -15.78 -6.46
C THR A 113 -1.07 -14.42 -6.03
N GLY A 114 -1.63 -13.64 -6.97
CA GLY A 114 -2.21 -12.33 -6.68
C GLY A 114 -3.36 -12.40 -5.68
N LEU A 115 -4.26 -13.36 -5.87
CA LEU A 115 -5.37 -13.59 -4.95
C LEU A 115 -4.87 -13.96 -3.54
N ASN A 116 -3.90 -14.87 -3.44
CA ASN A 116 -3.34 -15.29 -2.16
C ASN A 116 -2.57 -14.15 -1.45
N LEU A 117 -1.85 -13.31 -2.20
CA LEU A 117 -1.22 -12.11 -1.66
C LEU A 117 -2.27 -11.18 -1.04
N PHE A 118 -3.37 -10.94 -1.74
CA PHE A 118 -4.45 -10.11 -1.24
C PHE A 118 -5.11 -10.68 0.02
N ILE A 119 -5.45 -11.97 0.03
CA ILE A 119 -6.02 -12.61 1.22
C ILE A 119 -5.07 -12.55 2.42
N LYS A 120 -3.77 -12.83 2.23
CA LYS A 120 -2.75 -12.69 3.28
C LYS A 120 -2.64 -11.25 3.78
N SER A 121 -2.69 -10.29 2.87
CA SER A 121 -2.66 -8.86 3.18
C SER A 121 -3.83 -8.46 4.08
N VAL A 122 -5.05 -8.90 3.74
CA VAL A 122 -6.26 -8.67 4.54
C VAL A 122 -6.16 -9.31 5.93
N GLN A 123 -5.68 -10.55 6.00
CA GLN A 123 -5.44 -11.23 7.28
C GLN A 123 -4.43 -10.49 8.15
N LYS A 124 -3.35 -9.97 7.56
CA LYS A 124 -2.32 -9.20 8.27
C LYS A 124 -2.86 -7.87 8.79
N SER A 125 -3.66 -7.15 7.99
CA SER A 125 -4.34 -5.92 8.45
C SER A 125 -5.26 -6.21 9.63
N LYS A 126 -6.05 -7.29 9.56
CA LYS A 126 -6.94 -7.72 10.64
C LYS A 126 -6.18 -8.12 11.91
N ALA A 127 -5.10 -8.90 11.77
CA ALA A 127 -4.28 -9.34 12.90
C ALA A 127 -3.63 -8.16 13.65
N ASN A 128 -3.23 -7.13 12.92
CA ASN A 128 -2.67 -5.89 13.48
C ASN A 128 -3.73 -4.88 13.96
N GLN A 129 -5.03 -5.23 13.87
CA GLN A 129 -6.15 -4.34 14.23
C GLN A 129 -6.10 -3.00 13.48
N ALA A 130 -5.65 -3.02 12.22
CA ALA A 130 -5.65 -1.87 11.34
C ALA A 130 -7.05 -1.73 10.72
N ASN A 131 -7.93 -1.01 11.42
CA ASN A 131 -9.34 -0.84 11.01
C ASN A 131 -9.59 0.40 10.14
N VAL A 132 -8.62 1.30 10.08
CA VAL A 132 -8.69 2.58 9.36
C VAL A 132 -7.48 2.72 8.45
N SER A 133 -7.71 3.28 7.27
CA SER A 133 -6.67 3.51 6.27
C SER A 133 -6.38 5.00 6.22
N CYS A 134 -5.17 5.48 6.48
CA CYS A 134 -3.96 4.69 6.75
C CYS A 134 -3.70 4.44 8.24
N THR A 135 -3.18 3.27 8.57
CA THR A 135 -2.54 2.98 9.86
C THR A 135 -1.08 2.63 9.58
N ILE A 136 -0.15 3.39 10.15
CA ILE A 136 1.30 3.20 9.97
C ILE A 136 1.84 2.36 11.11
N PHE A 137 2.66 1.36 10.79
CA PHE A 137 3.43 0.58 11.74
C PHE A 137 4.91 0.72 11.44
N ILE A 138 5.73 0.92 12.47
CA ILE A 138 7.19 0.90 12.38
C ILE A 138 7.70 -0.18 13.34
N ASP A 139 8.50 -1.12 12.83
CA ASP A 139 9.06 -2.23 13.61
C ASP A 139 7.98 -2.99 14.42
N GLY A 140 6.84 -3.27 13.77
CA GLY A 140 5.69 -3.96 14.37
C GLY A 140 4.83 -3.12 15.32
N HIS A 141 5.23 -1.89 15.64
CA HIS A 141 4.49 -1.02 16.55
C HIS A 141 3.67 0.02 15.78
N LYS A 142 2.40 0.19 16.17
CA LYS A 142 1.53 1.24 15.60
C LYS A 142 2.14 2.61 15.89
N ARG A 143 2.33 3.41 14.85
CA ARG A 143 3.06 4.68 14.90
C ARG A 143 2.18 5.91 14.73
N CYS A 144 1.19 5.84 13.85
CA CYS A 144 0.37 7.00 13.49
C CYS A 144 -0.84 6.51 12.69
N ILE A 145 -1.96 7.21 12.80
CA ILE A 145 -3.18 6.96 12.03
C ILE A 145 -3.55 8.23 11.28
N ARG A 146 -4.01 8.05 10.04
CA ARG A 146 -4.71 9.07 9.26
C ARG A 146 -6.12 8.58 8.93
N ASP A 147 -7.14 9.36 9.30
CA ASP A 147 -8.54 9.08 8.97
C ASP A 147 -9.33 10.38 8.96
N GLY A 148 -10.23 10.53 8.00
CA GLY A 148 -11.09 11.72 7.89
C GLY A 148 -10.33 13.01 7.59
N GLY A 149 -9.14 12.93 6.99
CA GLY A 149 -8.27 14.07 6.70
C GLY A 149 -7.35 14.49 7.84
N ASP A 150 -7.47 13.89 9.03
CA ASP A 150 -6.71 14.24 10.23
C ASP A 150 -5.69 13.16 10.60
N TRP A 151 -4.62 13.56 11.27
CA TRP A 151 -3.62 12.67 11.86
C TRP A 151 -3.80 12.57 13.37
N TYR A 152 -3.84 11.37 13.92
CA TYR A 152 -3.94 11.13 15.36
C TYR A 152 -3.21 9.85 15.80
N ASP A 153 -3.01 9.70 17.10
CA ASP A 153 -2.19 8.65 17.70
C ASP A 153 -0.75 8.65 17.13
N CYS A 154 -0.18 9.84 16.96
CA CYS A 154 1.15 10.08 16.39
C CYS A 154 2.11 10.68 17.45
N PRO A 155 2.55 9.90 18.46
CA PRO A 155 3.29 10.41 19.62
C PRO A 155 4.61 11.11 19.29
N ASP A 156 5.24 10.76 18.17
CA ASP A 156 6.49 11.40 17.70
C ASP A 156 6.26 12.36 16.51
N GLY A 157 5.04 12.85 16.28
CA GLY A 157 4.68 13.72 15.14
C GLY A 157 4.24 12.96 13.89
N ASN A 158 3.87 13.67 12.83
CA ASN A 158 3.28 13.12 11.60
C ASN A 158 3.91 13.67 10.29
N SER A 159 4.99 14.45 10.39
CA SER A 159 5.74 14.87 9.20
C SER A 159 6.61 13.74 8.66
N ASP A 160 7.05 13.88 7.40
CA ASP A 160 8.07 13.02 6.79
C ASP A 160 9.32 12.88 7.69
N LYS A 161 9.82 14.01 8.24
CA LYS A 161 10.98 14.04 9.13
C LYS A 161 10.75 13.25 10.43
N ASP A 162 9.53 13.29 10.95
CA ASP A 162 9.15 12.57 12.17
C ASP A 162 9.16 11.05 11.94
N PHE A 163 8.66 10.59 10.79
CA PHE A 163 8.71 9.18 10.41
C PHE A 163 10.13 8.72 10.14
N VAL A 164 10.94 9.50 9.42
CA VAL A 164 12.37 9.22 9.20
C VAL A 164 13.11 9.06 10.54
N LYS A 165 12.84 9.95 11.51
CA LYS A 165 13.41 9.85 12.86
C LYS A 165 12.98 8.56 13.56
N SER A 166 11.70 8.21 13.52
CA SER A 166 11.21 6.96 14.15
C SER A 166 11.85 5.72 13.53
N ILE A 167 12.03 5.67 12.21
CA ILE A 167 12.70 4.54 11.52
C ILE A 167 14.17 4.47 11.90
N LYS A 168 14.90 5.60 11.86
CA LYS A 168 16.32 5.66 12.27
C LYS A 168 16.52 5.26 13.73
N ASN A 169 15.56 5.54 14.61
CA ASN A 169 15.60 5.11 16.00
C ASN A 169 15.31 3.61 16.15
N ALA A 170 14.38 3.05 15.37
CA ALA A 170 14.11 1.62 15.37
C ALA A 170 15.30 0.80 14.85
N TYR A 171 15.96 1.27 13.79
CA TYR A 171 17.13 0.60 13.19
C TYR A 171 18.35 0.50 14.11
N LYS A 172 18.50 1.42 15.07
CA LYS A 172 19.64 1.46 16.00
C LYS A 172 19.48 0.52 17.21
N LYS A 173 18.32 -0.09 17.39
CA LYS A 173 18.05 -1.02 18.49
C LYS A 173 18.61 -2.40 18.16
#